data_AF-A0A654FLY3-F1
#
_entry.id   AF-A0A654FLY3-F1
#
_cell.length_a   1.000
_cell.length_b   1.000
_cell.length_c   1.000
_cell.angle_alpha   90.00
_cell.angle_beta   90.00
_cell.angle_gamma   90.00
#
_symmetry.space_group_name_H-M   'P 1'
#
loop_
_entity.id
_entity.type
_entity.pdbx_description
1 polymer ?
#
loop_
_entity_poly.entity_id
_entity_poly.type
_entity_poly.pdbx_seq_one_letter_code
_entity_poly.pdbx_strand_id
1 'polypeptide(L)'
;MDVTGELSIINSHSYLNLADIEEVLHYDGLLLCTIMRGCPRLVVWNPCTGQTKWIQINSSCYYGYALGSWQDKESGNNNSYKILSYNYFDIHKQKIAICDMKSNSWRNLDVTPDCRLVNASLYSVSLKGRTYWFVAPLTTFGLVSFDYKTERFERMCLPSCHIATMLGTLALSVVKEEKLIVLLHGANTSKTEIWLTNKIDETKVVSWSMILAMDHLEFDIWSNVRLIFDEEKRFGVCCNRKRRVKNGKIHCECIVHIIEEDNKVTKVDFAASKLSYLPLLFNYVPSLVQIQ
;
A
#
# COMPACT_ATOMS: atom_id res chain seq x y z
N MET A 1 23.08 -7.06 -11.07
CA MET A 1 23.36 -5.68 -11.48
C MET A 1 23.25 -4.87 -10.20
N ASP A 2 24.36 -4.61 -9.53
CA ASP A 2 24.35 -3.89 -8.25
C ASP A 2 24.19 -2.41 -8.52
N VAL A 3 22.98 -1.91 -8.39
CA VAL A 3 22.70 -0.46 -8.46
C VAL A 3 23.10 0.15 -7.12
N THR A 4 24.38 0.50 -7.00
CA THR A 4 24.92 1.28 -5.88
C THR A 4 24.93 2.75 -6.29
N GLY A 5 23.78 3.41 -6.15
CA GLY A 5 23.63 4.83 -6.41
C GLY A 5 22.35 5.37 -5.77
N GLU A 6 22.42 6.58 -5.23
CA GLU A 6 21.23 7.30 -4.77
C GLU A 6 20.36 7.61 -5.99
N LEU A 7 19.26 6.89 -6.16
CA LEU A 7 18.31 7.12 -7.26
C LEU A 7 17.52 8.39 -6.94
N SER A 8 17.86 9.48 -7.62
CA SER A 8 17.11 10.74 -7.52
C SER A 8 16.02 10.80 -8.58
N ILE A 9 14.80 11.19 -8.20
CA ILE A 9 13.70 11.57 -9.12
C ILE A 9 14.07 12.80 -9.99
N ILE A 10 15.19 13.44 -9.67
CA ILE A 10 15.58 14.74 -10.20
C ILE A 10 16.16 14.57 -11.61
N ASN A 11 15.31 14.72 -12.62
CA ASN A 11 15.77 15.28 -13.89
C ASN A 11 16.23 16.72 -13.62
N SER A 12 17.34 17.14 -14.21
CA SER A 12 18.07 18.41 -13.98
C SER A 12 17.28 19.71 -14.24
N HIS A 13 15.96 19.62 -14.48
CA HIS A 13 15.06 20.75 -14.75
C HIS A 13 13.88 20.88 -13.77
N SER A 14 13.79 20.05 -12.72
CA SER A 14 12.70 20.15 -11.74
C SER A 14 13.22 20.32 -10.31
N TYR A 15 12.83 21.43 -9.67
CA TYR A 15 13.08 21.83 -8.28
C TYR A 15 12.37 20.94 -7.23
N LEU A 16 12.37 19.62 -7.40
CA LEU A 16 11.68 18.71 -6.48
C LEU A 16 12.67 18.15 -5.48
N ASN A 17 12.54 18.58 -4.23
CA ASN A 17 13.23 17.91 -3.14
C ASN A 17 12.47 16.63 -2.81
N LEU A 18 13.18 15.54 -2.50
CA LEU A 18 12.57 14.30 -1.96
C LEU A 18 11.68 14.58 -0.73
N ALA A 19 11.93 15.67 -0.02
CA ALA A 19 11.12 16.17 1.10
C ALA A 19 9.70 16.62 0.71
N ASP A 20 9.39 16.81 -0.57
CA ASP A 20 8.05 17.25 -1.01
C ASP A 20 7.11 16.06 -1.34
N ILE A 21 7.62 14.82 -1.30
CA ILE A 21 6.84 13.59 -1.52
C ILE A 21 6.13 13.20 -0.23
N GLU A 22 4.81 13.08 -0.28
CA GLU A 22 4.01 12.64 0.87
C GLU A 22 3.74 11.14 0.87
N GLU A 23 3.44 10.57 -0.30
CA GLU A 23 3.01 9.19 -0.44
C GLU A 23 3.74 8.52 -1.60
N VAL A 24 4.14 7.26 -1.41
CA VAL A 24 4.72 6.42 -2.44
C VAL A 24 4.01 5.07 -2.43
N LEU A 25 3.52 4.67 -3.60
CA LEU A 25 2.93 3.36 -3.87
C LEU A 25 3.77 2.65 -4.91
N HIS A 26 3.96 1.34 -4.78
CA HIS A 26 4.71 0.56 -5.75
C HIS A 26 3.82 -0.49 -6.41
N TYR A 27 4.05 -0.74 -7.70
CA TYR A 27 3.44 -1.83 -8.44
C TYR A 27 4.22 -2.10 -9.72
N ASP A 28 4.54 -3.36 -10.02
CA ASP A 28 5.16 -3.78 -11.29
C ASP A 28 6.46 -3.01 -11.63
N GLY A 29 7.28 -2.75 -10.60
CA GLY A 29 8.52 -1.96 -10.69
C GLY A 29 8.34 -0.45 -10.92
N LEU A 30 7.10 0.05 -10.95
CA LEU A 30 6.77 1.46 -10.99
C LEU A 30 6.48 2.00 -9.57
N LEU A 31 6.85 3.26 -9.34
CA LEU A 31 6.51 4.05 -8.16
C LEU A 31 5.53 5.15 -8.54
N LEU A 32 4.36 5.20 -7.90
CA LEU A 32 3.45 6.33 -7.95
C LEU A 32 3.71 7.22 -6.74
N CYS A 33 4.18 8.44 -6.98
CA CYS A 33 4.50 9.40 -5.93
C CYS A 33 3.50 10.56 -5.93
N THR A 34 2.98 10.89 -4.76
CA THR A 34 2.12 12.06 -4.53
C THR A 34 2.93 13.20 -3.92
N ILE A 35 2.86 14.37 -4.53
CA ILE A 35 3.54 15.59 -4.08
C ILE A 35 2.46 16.61 -3.71
N MET A 36 2.41 17.07 -2.46
CA MET A 36 1.33 17.96 -1.98
C MET A 36 1.76 19.41 -1.71
N ARG A 37 3.03 19.78 -1.95
CA ARG A 37 3.49 21.14 -1.69
C ARG A 37 2.93 22.14 -2.71
N GLY A 38 1.98 22.95 -2.26
CA GLY A 38 1.32 23.99 -3.06
C GLY A 38 0.21 23.40 -3.93
N CYS A 39 0.56 22.93 -5.12
CA CYS A 39 -0.39 22.27 -6.03
C CYS A 39 -0.14 20.76 -6.00
N PRO A 40 -1.18 19.94 -5.74
CA PRO A 40 -1.01 18.49 -5.73
C PRO A 40 -0.57 18.02 -7.13
N ARG A 41 0.44 17.15 -7.17
CA ARG A 41 0.97 16.55 -8.40
C ARG A 41 1.17 15.06 -8.20
N LEU A 42 1.02 14.32 -9.29
CA LEU A 42 1.31 12.90 -9.36
C LEU A 42 2.45 12.68 -10.34
N VAL A 43 3.41 11.85 -9.93
CA VAL A 43 4.47 11.39 -10.82
C VAL A 43 4.57 9.88 -10.74
N VAL A 44 4.59 9.24 -11.89
CA VAL A 44 4.97 7.83 -12.01
C VAL A 44 6.43 7.77 -12.39
N TRP A 45 7.19 7.00 -11.65
CA TRP A 45 8.62 6.85 -11.81
C TRP A 45 8.98 5.38 -11.92
N ASN A 46 9.84 5.04 -12.89
CA ASN A 46 10.55 3.77 -12.91
C ASN A 46 12.00 4.04 -12.47
N PRO A 47 12.36 3.73 -11.22
CA PRO A 47 13.73 3.86 -10.72
C PRO A 47 14.77 3.09 -11.52
N CYS A 48 14.41 1.93 -12.11
CA CYS A 48 15.32 1.07 -12.86
C CYS A 48 15.68 1.65 -14.23
N THR A 49 14.70 2.23 -14.93
CA THR A 49 14.91 2.82 -16.26
C THR A 49 15.16 4.33 -16.21
N GLY A 50 14.96 4.97 -15.06
CA GLY A 50 15.03 6.43 -14.90
C GLY A 50 13.84 7.19 -15.51
N GLN A 51 12.85 6.49 -16.09
CA GLN A 51 11.71 7.13 -16.73
C GLN A 51 10.77 7.76 -15.71
N THR A 52 10.31 8.98 -16.00
CA THR A 52 9.31 9.69 -15.19
C THR A 52 8.18 10.19 -16.07
N LYS A 53 6.93 10.06 -15.61
CA LYS A 53 5.75 10.64 -16.26
C LYS A 53 4.92 11.44 -15.27
N TRP A 54 4.67 12.69 -15.62
CA TRP A 54 3.79 13.59 -14.87
C TRP A 54 2.34 13.32 -15.23
N ILE A 55 1.50 13.16 -14.21
CA ILE A 55 0.07 12.98 -14.37
C ILE A 55 -0.62 14.24 -13.87
N GLN A 56 -1.38 14.87 -14.77
CA GLN A 56 -2.11 16.08 -14.45
C GLN A 56 -3.34 15.73 -13.60
N ILE A 57 -3.51 16.38 -12.46
CA ILE A 57 -4.69 16.18 -11.61
C ILE A 57 -5.78 17.15 -12.05
N ASN A 58 -6.92 16.61 -12.53
CA ASN A 58 -8.00 17.43 -13.10
C ASN A 58 -9.03 17.94 -12.06
N SER A 59 -8.93 17.57 -10.79
CA SER A 59 -9.88 17.98 -9.76
C SER A 59 -9.26 18.01 -8.37
N SER A 60 -9.70 18.97 -7.56
CA SER A 60 -9.31 19.15 -6.15
C SER A 60 -9.95 18.16 -5.18
N CYS A 61 -10.73 17.18 -5.67
CA CYS A 61 -11.52 16.26 -4.84
C CYS A 61 -10.88 14.86 -4.70
N TYR A 62 -9.64 14.70 -5.13
CA TYR A 62 -8.91 13.44 -5.20
C TYR A 62 -7.79 13.40 -4.17
N TYR A 63 -7.90 12.50 -3.20
CA TYR A 63 -7.02 12.50 -2.03
C TYR A 63 -6.27 11.19 -1.84
N GLY A 64 -6.85 10.06 -2.26
CA GLY A 64 -6.18 8.75 -2.27
C GLY A 64 -5.97 8.28 -3.69
N TYR A 65 -4.84 7.62 -3.92
CA TYR A 65 -4.46 7.08 -5.22
C TYR A 65 -4.09 5.60 -5.12
N ALA A 66 -4.26 4.87 -6.22
CA ALA A 66 -3.73 3.52 -6.39
C ALA A 66 -3.28 3.31 -7.83
N LEU A 67 -2.25 2.48 -8.02
CA LEU A 67 -1.70 2.13 -9.32
C LEU A 67 -2.00 0.66 -9.63
N GLY A 68 -2.49 0.38 -10.82
CA GLY A 68 -2.64 -1.00 -11.29
C GLY A 68 -2.49 -1.10 -12.80
N SER A 69 -2.41 -2.34 -13.28
CA SER A 69 -2.34 -2.64 -14.71
C SER A 69 -3.55 -3.41 -15.17
N TRP A 70 -3.81 -3.33 -16.46
CA TRP A 70 -4.73 -4.18 -17.19
C TRP A 70 -4.05 -4.58 -18.50
N GLN A 71 -4.39 -5.75 -19.01
CA GLN A 71 -3.93 -6.21 -20.31
C GLN A 71 -5.10 -6.17 -21.29
N ASP A 72 -4.88 -5.47 -22.40
CA ASP A 72 -5.71 -5.66 -23.57
C ASP A 72 -5.22 -6.91 -24.30
N LYS A 73 -6.13 -7.86 -24.53
CA LYS A 73 -5.81 -9.11 -25.24
C LYS A 73 -5.26 -8.84 -26.65
N GLU A 74 -5.58 -7.68 -27.22
CA GLU A 74 -5.18 -7.29 -28.57
C GLU A 74 -3.82 -6.57 -28.63
N SER A 75 -3.29 -6.09 -27.50
CA SER A 75 -2.16 -5.13 -27.49
C SER A 75 -0.76 -5.73 -27.36
N GLY A 76 -0.62 -7.06 -27.33
CA GLY A 76 0.67 -7.77 -27.31
C GLY A 76 1.54 -7.45 -26.09
N ASN A 77 1.49 -8.28 -25.04
CA ASN A 77 2.34 -8.28 -23.83
C ASN A 77 2.65 -6.96 -23.09
N ASN A 78 2.17 -5.80 -23.55
CA ASN A 78 2.39 -4.53 -22.88
C ASN A 78 1.26 -4.28 -21.89
N ASN A 79 1.59 -4.39 -20.59
CA ASN A 79 0.72 -3.94 -19.51
C ASN A 79 0.35 -2.47 -19.72
N SER A 80 -0.95 -2.18 -19.71
CA SER A 80 -1.43 -0.81 -19.70
C SER A 80 -1.78 -0.40 -18.28
N TYR A 81 -1.32 0.78 -17.89
CA TYR A 81 -1.44 1.23 -16.50
C TYR A 81 -2.57 2.23 -16.33
N LYS A 82 -3.23 2.13 -15.19
CA LYS A 82 -4.29 3.05 -14.77
C LYS A 82 -4.04 3.50 -13.35
N ILE A 83 -4.42 4.74 -13.05
CA ILE A 83 -4.38 5.29 -11.70
C ILE A 83 -5.80 5.45 -11.22
N LEU A 84 -6.15 4.73 -10.16
CA LEU A 84 -7.41 4.93 -9.46
C LEU A 84 -7.24 6.12 -8.51
N SER A 85 -8.27 6.94 -8.42
CA SER A 85 -8.35 8.06 -7.50
C SER A 85 -9.70 8.07 -6.80
N TYR A 86 -9.69 8.41 -5.51
CA TYR A 86 -10.90 8.44 -4.71
C TYR A 86 -10.82 9.47 -3.57
N ASN A 87 -12.00 9.92 -3.13
CA ASN A 87 -12.13 10.80 -1.97
C ASN A 87 -12.36 9.96 -0.70
N TYR A 88 -11.39 9.95 0.22
CA TYR A 88 -11.54 9.27 1.52
C TYR A 88 -11.98 10.20 2.67
N PHE A 89 -12.23 11.49 2.42
CA PHE A 89 -12.68 12.47 3.41
C PHE A 89 -14.21 12.58 3.49
N ASP A 90 -14.93 12.61 2.36
CA ASP A 90 -16.38 12.71 2.31
C ASP A 90 -17.03 11.34 2.03
N ILE A 91 -17.62 10.76 3.08
CA ILE A 91 -18.21 9.42 3.09
C ILE A 91 -19.48 9.28 2.25
N HIS A 92 -20.22 10.37 2.01
CA HIS A 92 -21.50 10.34 1.29
C HIS A 92 -21.33 10.65 -0.20
N LYS A 93 -20.11 11.04 -0.61
CA LYS A 93 -19.76 11.44 -1.97
C LYS A 93 -18.38 10.91 -2.36
N GLN A 94 -18.16 9.61 -2.13
CA GLN A 94 -16.94 8.92 -2.54
C GLN A 94 -16.88 8.89 -4.09
N LYS A 95 -16.38 9.98 -4.66
CA LYS A 95 -16.17 10.09 -6.11
C LYS A 95 -14.95 9.27 -6.46
N ILE A 96 -15.15 8.31 -7.34
CA ILE A 96 -14.09 7.49 -7.88
C ILE A 96 -13.81 7.94 -9.30
N ALA A 97 -12.53 8.07 -9.62
CA ALA A 97 -12.07 8.40 -10.95
C ALA A 97 -10.89 7.52 -11.32
N ILE A 98 -10.71 7.36 -12.62
CA ILE A 98 -9.62 6.57 -13.17
C ILE A 98 -8.90 7.38 -14.23
N CYS A 99 -7.57 7.39 -14.17
CA CYS A 99 -6.70 7.94 -15.18
C CYS A 99 -6.18 6.80 -16.04
N ASP A 100 -6.37 6.90 -17.35
CA ASP A 100 -5.62 6.08 -18.29
C ASP A 100 -4.25 6.72 -18.51
N MET A 101 -3.18 5.98 -18.19
CA MET A 101 -1.83 6.53 -18.28
C MET A 101 -1.43 6.82 -19.73
N LYS A 102 -1.85 6.02 -20.70
CA LYS A 102 -1.46 6.17 -22.10
C LYS A 102 -2.02 7.46 -22.69
N SER A 103 -3.30 7.76 -22.43
CA SER A 103 -3.93 9.01 -22.89
C SER A 103 -3.76 10.19 -21.93
N ASN A 104 -3.26 9.95 -20.71
CA ASN A 104 -3.19 10.93 -19.62
C ASN A 104 -4.56 11.60 -19.35
N SER A 105 -5.64 10.83 -19.50
CA SER A 105 -7.00 11.32 -19.40
C SER A 105 -7.73 10.75 -18.20
N TRP A 106 -8.41 11.60 -17.44
CA TRP A 106 -9.27 11.21 -16.33
C TRP A 106 -10.71 11.03 -16.78
N ARG A 107 -11.38 10.02 -16.23
CA ARG A 107 -12.85 9.94 -16.22
C ARG A 107 -13.36 9.50 -14.87
N ASN A 108 -14.56 9.95 -14.53
CA ASN A 108 -15.25 9.47 -13.33
C ASN A 108 -15.78 8.06 -13.59
N LEU A 109 -15.76 7.22 -12.56
CA LEU A 109 -16.39 5.91 -12.56
C LEU A 109 -17.70 5.98 -11.78
N ASP A 110 -18.76 5.45 -12.38
CA ASP A 110 -20.06 5.27 -11.70
C ASP A 110 -20.08 3.93 -10.96
N VAL A 111 -19.13 3.78 -10.04
CA VAL A 111 -19.00 2.62 -9.18
C VAL A 111 -18.86 3.11 -7.75
N THR A 112 -19.51 2.43 -6.82
CA THR A 112 -19.39 2.74 -5.40
C THR A 112 -19.08 1.44 -4.66
N PRO A 113 -17.98 1.37 -3.89
CA PRO A 113 -17.79 0.25 -2.99
C PRO A 113 -18.84 0.32 -1.89
N ASP A 114 -19.43 -0.82 -1.52
CA ASP A 114 -20.36 -0.90 -0.39
C ASP A 114 -19.67 -0.68 0.98
N CYS A 115 -18.51 -0.04 1.02
CA CYS A 115 -17.64 0.07 2.19
C CYS A 115 -16.77 1.34 2.12
N ARG A 116 -16.20 1.73 3.27
CA ARG A 116 -15.34 2.92 3.35
C ARG A 116 -13.92 2.58 2.90
N LEU A 117 -13.51 3.12 1.75
CA LEU A 117 -12.11 3.15 1.37
C LEU A 117 -11.37 4.11 2.31
N VAL A 118 -10.37 3.59 3.02
CA VAL A 118 -9.44 4.39 3.83
C VAL A 118 -8.26 4.83 2.96
N ASN A 119 -7.36 5.67 3.49
CA ASN A 119 -6.20 6.13 2.73
C ASN A 119 -5.33 4.93 2.24
N ALA A 120 -5.15 4.84 0.92
CA ALA A 120 -4.46 3.77 0.21
C ALA A 120 -2.97 3.73 0.54
N SER A 121 -2.34 4.88 0.73
CA SER A 121 -0.92 4.94 1.07
C SER A 121 -0.61 4.18 2.36
N LEU A 122 -1.64 3.97 3.20
CA LEU A 122 -1.55 3.34 4.50
C LEU A 122 -1.95 1.87 4.54
N TYR A 123 -2.80 1.41 3.63
CA TYR A 123 -3.49 0.11 3.78
C TYR A 123 -3.71 -0.64 2.46
N SER A 124 -3.00 -0.27 1.40
CA SER A 124 -3.21 -0.87 0.08
C SER A 124 -1.96 -1.45 -0.55
N VAL A 125 -2.18 -2.47 -1.37
CA VAL A 125 -1.16 -3.07 -2.23
C VAL A 125 -1.76 -3.46 -3.56
N SER A 126 -0.96 -3.42 -4.61
CA SER A 126 -1.38 -3.88 -5.93
C SER A 126 -0.69 -5.19 -6.29
N LEU A 127 -1.45 -6.11 -6.87
CA LEU A 127 -1.02 -7.43 -7.25
C LEU A 127 -1.86 -7.91 -8.44
N LYS A 128 -1.19 -8.34 -9.52
CA LYS A 128 -1.82 -8.95 -10.71
C LYS A 128 -3.02 -8.19 -11.27
N GLY A 129 -2.82 -6.89 -11.50
CA GLY A 129 -3.82 -6.02 -12.13
C GLY A 129 -5.00 -5.69 -11.22
N ARG A 130 -4.85 -5.89 -9.91
CA ARG A 130 -5.82 -5.53 -8.89
C ARG A 130 -5.15 -4.73 -7.79
N THR A 131 -5.86 -3.79 -7.18
CA THR A 131 -5.42 -3.18 -5.91
C THR A 131 -6.32 -3.70 -4.80
N TYR A 132 -5.71 -4.13 -3.70
CA TYR A 132 -6.36 -4.62 -2.50
C TYR A 132 -6.18 -3.60 -1.39
N TRP A 133 -7.24 -3.32 -0.63
CA TRP A 133 -7.18 -2.41 0.51
C TRP A 133 -8.06 -2.91 1.64
N PHE A 134 -7.63 -2.69 2.87
CA PHE A 134 -8.53 -2.81 4.02
C PHE A 134 -9.63 -1.75 3.93
N VAL A 135 -10.83 -2.11 4.37
CA VAL A 135 -11.92 -1.15 4.51
C VAL A 135 -12.35 -1.00 5.95
N ALA A 136 -12.59 0.26 6.31
CA ALA A 136 -13.20 0.58 7.59
C ALA A 136 -14.70 0.21 7.53
N PRO A 137 -15.25 -0.41 8.58
CA PRO A 137 -16.63 -0.85 8.58
C PRO A 137 -17.62 0.31 8.51
N LEU A 138 -18.76 0.02 7.88
CA LEU A 138 -20.06 0.44 8.41
C LEU A 138 -20.62 -0.64 9.37
N THR A 139 -20.22 -1.91 9.20
CA THR A 139 -20.65 -3.07 10.04
C THR A 139 -19.52 -4.08 10.36
N THR A 140 -18.72 -4.52 9.38
CA THR A 140 -17.60 -5.46 9.58
C THR A 140 -16.35 -5.05 8.80
N PHE A 141 -15.16 -5.29 9.37
CA PHE A 141 -13.89 -5.09 8.65
C PHE A 141 -13.74 -6.12 7.54
N GLY A 142 -13.18 -5.70 6.41
CA GLY A 142 -12.97 -6.57 5.26
C GLY A 142 -11.82 -6.11 4.40
N LEU A 143 -11.55 -6.92 3.38
CA LEU A 143 -10.66 -6.57 2.28
C LEU A 143 -11.54 -6.34 1.04
N VAL A 144 -11.27 -5.27 0.29
CA VAL A 144 -11.89 -5.08 -1.02
C VAL A 144 -10.78 -5.01 -2.05
N SER A 145 -11.08 -5.35 -3.30
CA SER A 145 -10.18 -5.21 -4.43
C SER A 145 -10.81 -4.42 -5.57
N PHE A 146 -10.04 -3.60 -6.28
CA PHE A 146 -10.41 -3.01 -7.57
C PHE A 146 -9.75 -3.83 -8.66
N ASP A 147 -10.53 -4.28 -9.63
CA ASP A 147 -10.02 -4.88 -10.85
C ASP A 147 -9.92 -3.81 -11.95
N TYR A 148 -8.71 -3.54 -12.45
CA TYR A 148 -8.49 -2.48 -13.45
C TYR A 148 -8.92 -2.85 -14.88
N LYS A 149 -9.15 -4.15 -15.13
CA LYS A 149 -9.65 -4.67 -16.39
C LYS A 149 -11.17 -4.57 -16.46
N THR A 150 -11.87 -4.95 -15.40
CA THR A 150 -13.34 -4.89 -15.35
C THR A 150 -13.86 -3.59 -14.74
N GLU A 151 -12.99 -2.81 -14.09
CA GLU A 151 -13.27 -1.56 -13.37
C GLU A 151 -14.31 -1.71 -12.27
N ARG A 152 -14.25 -2.83 -11.54
CA ARG A 152 -15.22 -3.19 -10.50
C ARG A 152 -14.54 -3.43 -9.16
N PHE A 153 -15.30 -3.14 -8.11
CA PHE A 153 -14.93 -3.51 -6.75
C PHE A 153 -15.46 -4.91 -6.43
N GLU A 154 -14.63 -5.71 -5.78
CA GLU A 154 -14.98 -7.04 -5.29
C GLU A 154 -14.61 -7.16 -3.82
N ARG A 155 -15.52 -7.69 -3.00
CA ARG A 155 -15.25 -7.96 -1.58
C ARG A 155 -14.52 -9.29 -1.44
N MET A 156 -13.60 -9.33 -0.50
CA MET A 156 -12.84 -10.50 -0.14
C MET A 156 -12.91 -10.72 1.38
N CYS A 157 -13.19 -11.96 1.77
CA CYS A 157 -13.25 -12.35 3.18
C CYS A 157 -11.86 -12.33 3.81
N LEU A 158 -11.77 -11.80 5.03
CA LEU A 158 -10.59 -11.92 5.87
C LEU A 158 -10.61 -13.27 6.62
N PRO A 159 -9.44 -13.82 6.99
CA PRO A 159 -9.32 -15.17 7.54
C PRO A 159 -10.04 -15.42 8.87
N SER A 160 -10.24 -14.39 9.71
CA SER A 160 -10.77 -14.57 11.06
C SER A 160 -11.90 -13.57 11.35
N CYS A 161 -13.11 -14.10 11.56
CA CYS A 161 -14.29 -13.34 11.97
C CYS A 161 -14.27 -12.95 13.45
N HIS A 162 -13.38 -13.54 14.27
CA HIS A 162 -13.35 -13.35 15.72
C HIS A 162 -12.61 -12.08 16.18
N ILE A 163 -11.74 -11.52 15.34
CA ILE A 163 -10.97 -10.30 15.63
C ILE A 163 -11.70 -9.05 15.08
N ALA A 164 -12.80 -9.25 14.35
CA ALA A 164 -13.40 -8.26 13.48
C ALA A 164 -14.25 -7.18 14.17
N THR A 165 -14.37 -7.16 15.49
CA THR A 165 -15.15 -6.13 16.19
C THR A 165 -14.31 -4.93 16.58
N MET A 166 -13.00 -5.09 16.86
CA MET A 166 -12.06 -4.00 17.16
C MET A 166 -10.63 -4.39 16.76
N LEU A 167 -10.23 -4.04 15.53
CA LEU A 167 -8.85 -4.22 15.06
C LEU A 167 -8.01 -3.00 15.48
N GLY A 168 -6.89 -3.26 16.15
CA GLY A 168 -5.95 -2.21 16.58
C GLY A 168 -4.88 -1.93 15.53
N THR A 169 -4.25 -2.99 15.03
CA THR A 169 -3.14 -2.90 14.09
C THR A 169 -3.40 -3.77 12.86
N LEU A 170 -3.16 -3.19 11.67
CA LEU A 170 -3.35 -3.82 10.38
C LEU A 170 -2.14 -3.55 9.48
N ALA A 171 -1.64 -4.60 8.82
CA ALA A 171 -0.69 -4.49 7.71
C ALA A 171 -1.13 -5.39 6.56
N LEU A 172 -0.95 -4.92 5.34
CA LEU A 172 -1.19 -5.65 4.10
C LEU A 172 0.07 -5.57 3.25
N SER A 173 0.51 -6.70 2.70
CA SER A 173 1.71 -6.78 1.86
C SER A 173 1.57 -7.85 0.78
N VAL A 174 2.51 -7.85 -0.16
CA VAL A 174 2.62 -8.83 -1.24
C VAL A 174 3.85 -9.70 -1.01
N VAL A 175 3.70 -11.01 -1.18
CA VAL A 175 4.78 -12.00 -1.07
C VAL A 175 5.03 -12.61 -2.44
N LYS A 176 6.28 -12.50 -2.91
CA LYS A 176 6.78 -13.05 -4.18
C LYS A 176 5.92 -12.72 -5.41
N GLU A 177 5.27 -11.55 -5.43
CA GLU A 177 4.36 -11.12 -6.51
C GLU A 177 3.23 -12.13 -6.84
N GLU A 178 2.86 -12.96 -5.87
CA GLU A 178 1.92 -14.07 -6.09
C GLU A 178 0.86 -14.20 -5.00
N LYS A 179 1.14 -13.76 -3.77
CA LYS A 179 0.29 -13.96 -2.60
C LYS A 179 0.11 -12.66 -1.84
N LEU A 180 -0.99 -12.55 -1.09
CA LEU A 180 -1.18 -11.50 -0.10
C LEU A 180 -0.85 -12.02 1.29
N ILE A 181 -0.26 -11.16 2.11
CA ILE A 181 -0.05 -11.41 3.52
C ILE A 181 -0.68 -10.29 4.34
N VAL A 182 -1.35 -10.67 5.43
CA VAL A 182 -1.96 -9.73 6.36
C VAL A 182 -1.47 -9.98 7.77
N LEU A 183 -1.23 -8.89 8.50
CA LEU A 183 -1.06 -8.89 9.95
C LEU A 183 -2.30 -8.29 10.56
N LEU A 184 -2.96 -9.07 11.43
CA LEU A 184 -4.17 -8.70 12.14
C LEU A 184 -3.89 -8.70 13.63
N HIS A 185 -4.14 -7.56 14.29
CA HIS A 185 -3.99 -7.45 15.74
C HIS A 185 -5.32 -7.10 16.40
N GLY A 186 -5.79 -7.96 17.30
CA GLY A 186 -7.01 -7.75 18.06
C GLY A 186 -6.79 -6.82 19.24
N ALA A 187 -7.46 -5.68 19.25
CA ALA A 187 -7.33 -4.70 20.33
C ALA A 187 -7.75 -5.27 21.70
N ASN A 188 -8.71 -6.20 21.72
CA ASN A 188 -9.24 -6.79 22.95
C ASN A 188 -8.51 -8.06 23.38
N THR A 189 -8.00 -8.83 22.42
CA THR A 189 -7.38 -10.14 22.70
C THR A 189 -5.87 -10.04 22.91
N SER A 190 -5.24 -8.92 22.54
CA SER A 190 -3.77 -8.77 22.47
C SER A 190 -3.10 -9.86 21.62
N LYS A 191 -3.85 -10.51 20.74
CA LYS A 191 -3.36 -11.53 19.81
C LYS A 191 -3.02 -10.88 18.48
N THR A 192 -1.82 -11.18 18.00
CA THR A 192 -1.37 -10.84 16.66
C THR A 192 -1.31 -12.10 15.83
N GLU A 193 -1.99 -12.09 14.69
CA GLU A 193 -1.98 -13.19 13.74
C GLU A 193 -1.44 -12.71 12.40
N ILE A 194 -0.62 -13.54 11.76
CA ILE A 194 -0.13 -13.33 10.41
C ILE A 194 -0.70 -14.43 9.52
N TRP A 195 -1.37 -14.01 8.45
CA TRP A 195 -2.07 -14.88 7.52
C TRP A 195 -1.58 -14.67 6.10
N LEU A 196 -1.35 -15.76 5.38
CA LEU A 196 -0.89 -15.78 4.00
C LEU A 196 -1.94 -16.43 3.11
N THR A 197 -2.20 -15.84 1.94
CA THR A 197 -3.09 -16.45 0.97
C THR A 197 -2.40 -17.59 0.21
N ASN A 198 -3.19 -18.49 -0.38
CA ASN A 198 -2.73 -19.23 -1.54
C ASN A 198 -2.34 -18.27 -2.69
N LYS A 199 -1.68 -18.81 -3.73
CA LYS A 199 -1.34 -18.04 -4.94
C LYS A 199 -2.62 -17.45 -5.53
N ILE A 200 -2.63 -16.13 -5.68
CA ILE A 200 -3.73 -15.41 -6.34
C ILE A 200 -3.53 -15.60 -7.84
N ASP A 201 -4.48 -16.28 -8.46
CA ASP A 201 -4.59 -16.42 -9.91
C ASP A 201 -6.04 -16.12 -10.32
N GLU A 202 -6.29 -15.89 -11.61
CA GLU A 202 -7.62 -15.48 -12.11
C GLU A 202 -8.72 -16.55 -11.89
N THR A 203 -8.37 -17.76 -11.45
CA THR A 203 -9.23 -18.95 -11.56
C THR A 203 -9.54 -19.62 -10.23
N LYS A 204 -8.82 -19.30 -9.15
CA LYS A 204 -8.97 -19.98 -7.85
C LYS A 204 -9.60 -19.11 -6.79
N VAL A 205 -10.43 -19.76 -5.97
CA VAL A 205 -10.92 -19.21 -4.71
C VAL A 205 -9.72 -18.88 -3.82
N VAL A 206 -9.68 -17.65 -3.30
CA VAL A 206 -8.63 -17.25 -2.39
C VAL A 206 -8.89 -17.86 -1.02
N SER A 207 -7.91 -18.62 -0.52
CA SER A 207 -7.93 -19.23 0.81
C SER A 207 -6.78 -18.67 1.65
N TRP A 208 -7.01 -18.59 2.96
CA TRP A 208 -6.04 -18.08 3.91
C TRP A 208 -5.47 -19.21 4.75
N SER A 209 -4.17 -19.13 5.03
CA SER A 209 -3.45 -20.01 5.94
C SER A 209 -2.75 -19.18 7.01
N MET A 210 -2.92 -19.58 8.27
CA MET A 210 -2.23 -18.91 9.38
C MET A 210 -0.77 -19.35 9.37
N ILE A 211 0.14 -18.38 9.39
CA ILE A 211 1.59 -18.65 9.41
C ILE A 211 2.13 -18.50 10.82
N LEU A 212 1.62 -17.52 11.57
CA LEU A 212 2.12 -17.18 12.89
C LEU A 212 1.00 -16.63 13.77
N ALA A 213 1.01 -16.98 15.04
CA ALA A 213 0.14 -16.41 16.06
C ALA A 213 0.96 -16.12 17.32
N MET A 214 0.85 -14.90 17.82
CA MET A 214 1.65 -14.40 18.93
C MET A 214 0.75 -13.70 19.94
N ASP A 215 0.98 -14.00 21.22
CA ASP A 215 0.31 -13.33 22.33
C ASP A 215 1.15 -12.15 22.83
N HIS A 216 0.49 -11.11 23.34
CA HIS A 216 1.11 -10.01 24.10
C HIS A 216 2.25 -9.28 23.39
N LEU A 217 2.19 -9.20 22.07
CA LEU A 217 3.02 -8.25 21.32
C LEU A 217 2.63 -6.83 21.77
N GLU A 218 3.48 -6.21 22.58
CA GLU A 218 3.41 -4.79 22.92
C GLU A 218 3.77 -3.95 21.70
N PHE A 219 2.89 -4.02 20.73
CA PHE A 219 2.77 -3.01 19.72
C PHE A 219 2.24 -1.76 20.42
N ASP A 220 3.14 -0.81 20.73
CA ASP A 220 2.82 0.59 21.07
C ASP A 220 2.13 1.34 19.89
N ILE A 221 1.37 0.61 19.07
CA ILE A 221 1.08 0.96 17.69
C ILE A 221 -0.22 1.71 17.60
N TRP A 222 -0.08 3.00 17.31
CA TRP A 222 -1.13 3.75 16.64
C TRP A 222 -0.86 3.76 15.14
N SER A 223 -1.59 2.91 14.41
CA SER A 223 -1.80 2.95 12.95
C SER A 223 -0.56 2.79 12.05
N ASN A 224 -0.78 2.40 10.80
CA ASN A 224 0.19 2.47 9.70
C ASN A 224 1.35 1.47 9.75
N VAL A 225 1.05 0.21 10.01
CA VAL A 225 2.08 -0.84 9.96
C VAL A 225 2.36 -1.22 8.51
N ARG A 226 3.65 -1.33 8.21
CA ARG A 226 4.16 -1.95 6.97
C ARG A 226 4.76 -3.29 7.32
N LEU A 227 4.56 -4.26 6.45
CA LEU A 227 5.04 -5.63 6.60
C LEU A 227 5.81 -6.02 5.34
N ILE A 228 7.00 -6.58 5.51
CA ILE A 228 7.68 -7.38 4.50
C ILE A 228 7.82 -8.79 5.07
N PHE A 229 7.61 -9.80 4.25
CA PHE A 229 7.70 -11.19 4.69
C PHE A 229 8.42 -12.04 3.64
N ASP A 230 9.38 -12.81 4.11
CA ASP A 230 10.10 -13.82 3.36
C ASP A 230 9.52 -15.20 3.71
N GLU A 231 8.84 -15.82 2.73
CA GLU A 231 8.20 -17.12 2.90
C GLU A 231 9.19 -18.27 3.08
N GLU A 232 10.37 -18.20 2.44
CA GLU A 232 11.37 -19.28 2.51
C GLU A 232 12.08 -19.29 3.86
N LYS A 233 12.45 -18.10 4.35
CA LYS A 233 13.12 -17.94 5.65
C LYS A 233 12.14 -17.83 6.81
N ARG A 234 10.83 -17.77 6.52
CA ARG A 234 9.74 -17.54 7.47
C ARG A 234 10.03 -16.36 8.40
N PHE A 235 10.44 -15.27 7.77
CA PHE A 235 10.98 -14.09 8.43
C PHE A 235 10.17 -12.85 8.03
N GLY A 236 9.76 -12.06 9.01
CA GLY A 236 8.97 -10.85 8.82
C GLY A 236 9.67 -9.61 9.36
N VAL A 237 9.53 -8.49 8.65
CA VAL A 237 9.91 -7.16 9.15
C VAL A 237 8.68 -6.28 9.14
N CYS A 238 8.32 -5.81 10.32
CA CYS A 238 7.25 -4.85 10.51
C CYS A 238 7.83 -3.49 10.88
N CYS A 239 7.31 -2.41 10.32
CA CYS A 239 7.64 -1.06 10.75
C CYS A 239 6.38 -0.29 11.12
N ASN A 240 6.45 0.45 12.22
CA ASN A 240 5.36 1.29 12.70
C ASN A 240 5.89 2.63 13.24
N ARG A 241 4.98 3.59 13.35
CA ARG A 241 5.26 4.90 13.95
C ARG A 241 4.76 4.94 15.38
N LYS A 242 5.62 5.27 16.33
CA LYS A 242 5.26 5.56 17.72
C LYS A 242 5.24 7.06 17.94
N ARG A 243 4.14 7.59 18.50
CA ARG A 243 4.05 8.98 18.95
C ARG A 243 4.43 9.05 20.42
N ARG A 244 5.36 9.94 20.77
CA ARG A 244 5.73 10.24 22.16
C ARG A 244 5.54 11.72 22.42
N VAL A 245 4.95 12.07 23.55
CA VAL A 245 4.90 13.46 24.00
C VAL A 245 6.07 13.68 24.95
N LYS A 246 6.99 14.57 24.60
CA LYS A 246 8.11 14.97 25.45
C LYS A 246 8.14 16.49 25.53
N ASN A 247 8.12 17.04 26.74
CA ASN A 247 8.13 18.49 26.99
C ASN A 247 7.02 19.25 26.22
N GLY A 248 5.81 18.68 26.14
CA GLY A 248 4.68 19.26 25.42
C GLY A 248 4.78 19.22 23.88
N LYS A 249 5.85 18.62 23.31
CA LYS A 249 6.01 18.43 21.87
C LYS A 249 5.75 16.97 21.49
N ILE A 250 5.08 16.76 20.36
CA ILE A 250 4.88 15.43 19.78
C ILE A 250 6.13 15.06 18.99
N HIS A 251 6.82 14.02 19.45
CA HIS A 251 7.89 13.35 18.75
C HIS A 251 7.35 12.07 18.11
N CYS A 252 7.85 11.76 16.91
CA CYS A 252 7.51 10.52 16.22
C CYS A 252 8.79 9.71 16.03
N GLU A 253 8.74 8.45 16.43
CA GLU A 253 9.83 7.50 16.28
C GLU A 253 9.35 6.36 15.37
N CYS A 254 10.23 5.86 14.51
CA CYS A 254 9.96 4.67 13.71
C CYS A 254 10.53 3.47 14.46
N ILE A 255 9.68 2.47 14.71
CA ILE A 255 10.08 1.23 15.36
C ILE A 255 10.04 0.14 14.31
N VAL A 256 11.09 -0.68 14.28
CA VAL A 256 11.14 -1.88 13.45
C VAL A 256 11.07 -3.10 14.36
N HIS A 257 10.15 -4.00 14.02
CA HIS A 257 9.98 -5.29 14.65
C HIS A 257 10.43 -6.36 13.66
N ILE A 258 11.36 -7.20 14.09
CA ILE A 258 11.82 -8.36 13.35
C ILE A 258 11.11 -9.58 13.93
N ILE A 259 10.43 -10.35 13.10
CA ILE A 259 9.61 -11.50 13.45
C ILE A 259 10.26 -12.75 12.87
N GLU A 260 10.62 -13.71 13.72
CA GLU A 260 11.29 -14.95 13.35
C GLU A 260 10.40 -16.18 13.60
N GLU A 261 10.78 -17.32 13.03
CA GLU A 261 9.98 -18.56 13.02
C GLU A 261 9.58 -19.07 14.42
N ASP A 262 10.40 -18.82 15.44
CA ASP A 262 10.16 -19.22 16.83
C ASP A 262 9.18 -18.29 17.60
N ASN A 263 8.37 -17.47 16.90
CA ASN A 263 7.61 -16.36 17.50
C ASN A 263 8.49 -15.34 18.24
N LYS A 264 9.80 -15.33 17.97
CA LYS A 264 10.72 -14.37 18.56
C LYS A 264 10.55 -13.04 17.85
N VAL A 265 10.32 -12.00 18.65
CA VAL A 265 10.21 -10.63 18.15
C VAL A 265 11.35 -9.80 18.71
N THR A 266 12.22 -9.32 17.82
CA THR A 266 13.28 -8.40 18.17
C THR A 266 12.87 -6.98 17.80
N LYS A 267 12.91 -6.06 18.77
CA LYS A 267 12.63 -4.64 18.55
C LYS A 267 13.93 -3.90 18.27
N VAL A 268 14.00 -3.24 17.14
CA VAL A 268 15.13 -2.38 16.74
C VAL A 268 14.64 -0.94 16.69
N ASP A 269 15.27 -0.09 17.50
CA ASP A 269 15.03 1.35 17.47
C ASP A 269 15.96 1.97 16.42
N PHE A 270 15.37 2.48 15.34
CA PHE A 270 16.11 3.30 14.40
C PHE A 270 16.15 4.71 14.95
N ALA A 271 17.29 5.08 15.54
CA ALA A 271 17.54 6.41 16.09
C ALA A 271 17.02 7.47 15.12
N ALA A 272 15.97 8.17 15.55
CA ALA A 272 15.10 8.97 14.71
C ALA A 272 15.89 9.86 13.75
N SER A 273 15.79 9.58 12.45
CA SER A 273 15.83 10.67 11.49
C SER A 273 14.70 11.62 11.87
N LYS A 274 14.96 12.93 11.93
CA LYS A 274 13.93 13.99 12.10
C LYS A 274 12.98 14.06 10.88
N LEU A 275 12.67 12.94 10.26
CA LEU A 275 11.72 12.86 9.16
C LEU A 275 10.33 12.99 9.78
N SER A 276 9.63 14.05 9.40
CA SER A 276 8.19 14.25 9.65
C SER A 276 7.32 13.19 8.96
N TYR A 277 7.90 12.42 8.04
CA TYR A 277 7.24 11.51 7.10
C TYR A 277 7.15 10.07 7.63
N LEU A 278 6.19 9.30 7.10
CA LEU A 278 5.96 7.90 7.44
C LEU A 278 7.15 7.01 7.04
N PRO A 279 7.48 5.96 7.81
CA PRO A 279 8.47 4.99 7.35
C PRO A 279 7.97 4.27 6.09
N LEU A 280 8.73 4.40 5.01
CA LEU A 280 8.48 3.71 3.75
C LEU A 280 9.20 2.36 3.79
N LEU A 281 8.46 1.29 4.06
CA LEU A 281 8.95 -0.08 3.96
C LEU A 281 8.12 -0.82 2.91
N PHE A 282 8.73 -1.15 1.78
CA PHE A 282 8.13 -1.94 0.72
C PHE A 282 9.19 -2.81 0.03
N ASN A 283 8.77 -3.96 -0.48
CA ASN A 283 9.64 -4.85 -1.26
C ASN A 283 9.61 -4.42 -2.73
N TYR A 284 10.44 -3.43 -3.09
CA TYR A 284 10.53 -2.96 -4.46
C TYR A 284 11.26 -3.98 -5.32
N VAL A 285 10.56 -4.53 -6.32
CA VAL A 285 11.13 -5.38 -7.36
C VAL A 285 11.36 -4.51 -8.60
N PRO A 286 12.62 -4.23 -8.99
CA PRO A 286 12.92 -3.46 -10.18
C PRO A 286 12.38 -4.14 -11.45
N SER A 287 11.82 -3.36 -12.37
CA SER A 287 11.34 -3.84 -13.66
C SER A 287 11.81 -2.92 -14.79
N LEU A 288 12.06 -3.50 -15.97
CA LEU A 288 12.39 -2.75 -17.19
C LEU A 288 11.14 -2.26 -17.93
N VAL A 289 9.97 -2.37 -17.31
CA VAL A 289 8.72 -1.95 -17.93
C VAL A 289 8.77 -0.46 -18.30
N GLN A 290 8.30 -0.17 -19.51
CA GLN A 290 8.31 1.18 -20.04
C GLN A 290 7.08 1.93 -19.55
N ILE A 291 7.28 3.17 -19.11
CA ILE A 291 6.16 4.06 -18.86
C ILE A 291 5.58 4.48 -20.21
N GLN A 292 4.34 4.09 -20.45
CA GLN A 292 3.53 4.46 -21.62
C GLN A 292 3.25 5.95 -21.66
#